data_AF-A0A0P1A588-F1
#
_entry.id   AF-A0A0P1A588-F1
#
_cell.length_a   1.000
_cell.length_b   1.000
_cell.length_c   1.000
_cell.angle_alpha   90.00
_cell.angle_beta   90.00
_cell.angle_gamma   90.00
#
_symmetry.space_group_name_H-M   'P 1'
#
loop_
_entity.id
_entity.type
_entity.pdbx_description
1 polymer ?
#
loop_
_entity_poly.entity_id
_entity_poly.type
_entity_poly.pdbx_seq_one_letter_code
_entity_poly.pdbx_strand_id
1 'polypeptide(L)'
;MASTEIVNVLDSISPETLRDVLLFDNPDTLSVTTELQNINELAKKLRDIDDFDLQTQFDNVVRTIKSLSDVVIKYITRSATKVNKEGKVVVLDDHLQPIFNVLNAFVIRLRRRELQNDKDLVRWLPFVVTACYFIDKREFSSVDLIQSLKIAEETLDEAVKLTKAEDRTCLIAKYASQIVALCSQDVKKEEWVAEASINKKIMLQLVEEIPFPYLGGDLLGRLLALTFPLVDDLIDSTQLIGARMLRHIVHNVTLTELRWYSDVLLEVLHTALVSRKPQTLDVLLDCLVESLDKVSAAGNVQHYDRFIPRLLRDTSLCTDVSIRVVFVRHLQVLIVRQGAPHSLNAIRYLQPLLKVLIAGFESVNVTFLVTTLEALQATVLATWPRIASHTEQILVGVLRAVAFCEIFDDCAEFTPSNDEKAQILALCEDVVDLLHKVNAGNLAVSNMLIKVGNQVPKLSPFCNRMQKKWKSG
;
A
#
# COMPACT_ATOMS: atom_id res chain seq x y z
N MET A 1 34.33 2.22 41.89
CA MET A 1 35.28 2.60 40.81
C MET A 1 34.61 2.53 39.43
N ALA A 2 33.69 1.60 39.17
CA ALA A 2 32.94 1.53 37.90
C ALA A 2 32.02 2.74 37.62
N SER A 3 31.31 3.26 38.62
CA SER A 3 30.47 4.47 38.51
C SER A 3 31.18 5.69 37.91
N THR A 4 32.42 5.96 38.30
CA THR A 4 33.21 7.10 37.78
C THR A 4 33.67 6.86 36.34
N GLU A 5 33.88 5.62 35.94
CA GLU A 5 34.34 5.29 34.59
C GLU A 5 33.24 5.48 33.53
N ILE A 6 32.00 5.08 33.81
CA ILE A 6 30.91 5.30 32.83
C ILE A 6 30.56 6.77 32.69
N VAL A 7 30.63 7.55 33.77
CA VAL A 7 30.41 9.01 33.74
C VAL A 7 31.45 9.67 32.85
N ASN A 8 32.73 9.33 33.03
CA ASN A 8 33.80 9.87 32.19
C ASN A 8 33.62 9.55 30.69
N VAL A 9 33.11 8.35 30.37
CA VAL A 9 32.81 7.95 28.97
C VAL A 9 31.56 8.65 28.44
N LEU A 10 30.53 8.85 29.26
CA LEU A 10 29.33 9.59 28.85
C LEU A 10 29.65 11.07 28.61
N ASP A 11 30.48 11.68 29.46
CA ASP A 11 30.91 13.07 29.33
C ASP A 11 31.86 13.28 28.14
N SER A 12 32.56 12.23 27.69
CA SER A 12 33.46 12.29 26.53
C SER A 12 32.74 12.08 25.18
N ILE A 13 31.48 11.65 25.20
CA ILE A 13 30.67 11.49 23.99
C ILE A 13 29.88 12.76 23.76
N SER A 14 30.12 13.41 22.61
CA SER A 14 29.29 14.53 22.15
C SER A 14 28.46 14.11 20.94
N PRO A 15 27.17 13.75 21.12
CA PRO A 15 26.31 13.36 20.01
C PRO A 15 26.12 14.47 18.97
N GLU A 16 26.20 15.74 19.39
CA GLU A 16 26.14 16.91 18.50
C GLU A 16 27.40 16.99 17.64
N THR A 17 28.59 16.80 18.24
CA THR A 17 29.85 16.74 17.50
C THR A 17 29.85 15.56 16.52
N LEU A 18 29.43 14.37 16.98
CA LEU A 18 29.31 13.19 16.11
C LEU A 18 28.33 13.45 14.95
N ARG A 19 27.18 14.05 15.24
CA ARG A 19 26.19 14.43 14.22
C ARG A 19 26.80 15.35 13.18
N ASP A 20 27.47 16.42 13.61
CA ASP A 20 28.07 17.39 12.71
C ASP A 20 29.15 16.72 11.86
N VAL A 21 30.07 15.99 12.48
CA VAL A 21 31.17 15.34 11.77
C VAL A 21 30.66 14.29 10.77
N LEU A 22 29.65 13.48 11.11
CA LEU A 22 29.08 12.49 10.17
C LEU A 22 28.27 13.13 9.05
N LEU A 23 27.63 14.27 9.30
CA LEU A 23 26.79 14.92 8.30
C LEU A 23 27.59 15.84 7.36
N PHE A 24 28.63 16.56 7.81
CA PHE A 24 29.39 17.50 6.97
C PHE A 24 30.40 16.80 6.01
N ASP A 25 30.56 17.35 4.81
CA ASP A 25 31.31 16.76 3.68
C ASP A 25 32.85 16.76 3.82
N ASN A 26 33.37 17.23 4.96
CA ASN A 26 34.78 17.17 5.34
C ASN A 26 34.89 16.71 6.80
N PRO A 27 34.71 15.42 7.10
CA PRO A 27 34.99 14.92 8.42
C PRO A 27 36.51 15.03 8.65
N ASP A 28 36.92 15.72 9.71
CA ASP A 28 38.24 15.47 10.29
C ASP A 28 38.27 13.98 10.68
N THR A 29 38.89 13.12 9.88
CA THR A 29 38.86 11.66 10.05
C THR A 29 39.36 11.21 11.42
N LEU A 30 40.24 12.01 12.04
CA LEU A 30 40.69 11.83 13.42
C LEU A 30 39.57 12.01 14.44
N SER A 31 38.71 13.04 14.29
CA SER A 31 37.62 13.30 15.24
C SER A 31 36.52 12.24 15.15
N VAL A 32 36.16 11.79 13.93
CA VAL A 32 35.26 10.63 13.74
C VAL A 32 35.78 9.40 14.47
N THR A 33 37.06 9.09 14.28
CA THR A 33 37.66 7.88 14.82
C THR A 33 37.66 7.91 16.34
N THR A 34 37.98 9.05 16.97
CA THR A 34 37.98 9.20 18.43
C THR A 34 36.56 9.09 19.01
N GLU A 35 35.57 9.75 18.40
CA GLU A 35 34.17 9.66 18.85
C GLU A 35 33.63 8.23 18.72
N LEU A 36 33.88 7.55 17.60
CA LEU A 36 33.46 6.15 17.41
C LEU A 36 34.17 5.18 18.36
N GLN A 37 35.41 5.48 18.75
CA GLN A 37 36.13 4.72 19.79
C GLN A 37 35.48 4.89 21.16
N ASN A 38 35.13 6.13 21.55
CA ASN A 38 34.43 6.42 22.81
C ASN A 38 33.06 5.71 22.86
N ILE A 39 32.32 5.70 21.73
CA ILE A 39 31.05 4.99 21.59
C ILE A 39 31.23 3.47 21.74
N ASN A 40 32.27 2.90 21.12
CA ASN A 40 32.58 1.47 21.31
C ASN A 40 33.00 1.13 22.75
N GLU A 41 33.69 2.04 23.43
CA GLU A 41 34.01 1.88 24.85
C GLU A 41 32.74 1.90 25.70
N LEU A 42 31.79 2.81 25.42
CA LEU A 42 30.47 2.83 26.08
C LEU A 42 29.73 1.50 25.89
N ALA A 43 29.74 0.93 24.69
CA ALA A 43 29.09 -0.37 24.43
C ALA A 43 29.66 -1.49 25.31
N LYS A 44 30.98 -1.51 25.54
CA LYS A 44 31.63 -2.48 26.42
C LYS A 44 31.25 -2.23 27.87
N LYS A 45 31.38 -0.99 28.35
CA LYS A 45 31.06 -0.61 29.73
C LYS A 45 29.59 -0.87 30.08
N LEU A 46 28.66 -0.64 29.16
CA LEU A 46 27.23 -0.93 29.39
C LEU A 46 26.91 -2.43 29.56
N ARG A 47 27.74 -3.33 29.01
CA ARG A 47 27.55 -4.78 29.22
C ARG A 47 27.93 -5.21 30.63
N ASP A 48 28.94 -4.53 31.19
CA ASP A 48 29.61 -4.93 32.42
C ASP A 48 29.22 -4.07 33.65
N ILE A 49 28.48 -2.97 33.43
CA ILE A 49 28.06 -2.06 34.52
C ILE A 49 27.12 -2.74 35.53
N ASP A 50 27.35 -2.45 36.81
CA ASP A 50 26.55 -2.91 37.95
C ASP A 50 25.13 -2.28 37.93
N ASP A 51 24.12 -2.99 38.46
CA ASP A 51 22.72 -2.50 38.44
C ASP A 51 22.54 -1.17 39.19
N PHE A 52 23.27 -0.98 40.29
CA PHE A 52 23.23 0.25 41.08
C PHE A 52 23.78 1.44 40.27
N ASP A 53 24.95 1.27 39.66
CA ASP A 53 25.59 2.32 38.87
C ASP A 53 24.75 2.66 37.64
N LEU A 54 24.20 1.65 36.95
CA LEU A 54 23.29 1.87 35.82
C LEU A 54 22.04 2.63 36.24
N GLN A 55 21.47 2.35 37.42
CA GLN A 55 20.32 3.09 37.94
C GLN A 55 20.67 4.54 38.23
N THR A 56 21.85 4.83 38.79
CA THR A 56 22.28 6.21 39.06
C THR A 56 22.50 7.03 37.80
N GLN A 57 22.95 6.38 36.71
CA GLN A 57 23.25 7.04 35.44
C GLN A 57 22.15 6.87 34.38
N PHE A 58 21.00 6.27 34.75
CA PHE A 58 19.99 5.83 33.80
C PHE A 58 19.51 6.96 32.88
N ASP A 59 19.20 8.13 33.43
CA ASP A 59 18.72 9.28 32.65
C ASP A 59 19.79 9.84 31.69
N ASN A 60 21.08 9.79 32.09
CA ASN A 60 22.19 10.22 31.25
C ASN A 60 22.40 9.23 30.10
N VAL A 61 22.41 7.92 30.39
CA VAL A 61 22.50 6.88 29.37
C VAL A 61 21.32 6.97 28.41
N VAL A 62 20.09 7.12 28.92
CA VAL A 62 18.88 7.28 28.09
C VAL A 62 18.98 8.51 27.18
N ARG A 63 19.50 9.64 27.68
CA ARG A 63 19.71 10.84 26.86
C ARG A 63 20.68 10.55 25.72
N THR A 64 21.82 9.90 26.02
CA THR A 64 22.82 9.51 25.01
C THR A 64 22.24 8.54 23.99
N ILE A 65 21.50 7.51 24.42
CA ILE A 65 20.84 6.54 23.53
C ILE A 65 19.90 7.23 22.55
N LYS A 66 19.06 8.16 23.02
CA LYS A 66 18.16 8.93 22.14
C LYS A 66 18.93 9.75 21.12
N SER A 67 19.96 10.46 21.55
CA SER A 67 20.77 11.30 20.66
C SER A 67 21.49 10.45 19.62
N LEU A 68 22.02 9.29 20.00
CA LEU A 68 22.63 8.34 19.07
C LEU A 68 21.63 7.79 18.06
N SER A 69 20.41 7.46 18.48
CA SER A 69 19.33 7.05 17.55
C SER A 69 18.96 8.16 16.57
N ASP A 70 18.87 9.42 17.03
CA ASP A 70 18.62 10.58 16.16
C ASP A 70 19.76 10.79 15.14
N VAL A 71 21.02 10.60 15.57
CA VAL A 71 22.18 10.63 14.67
C VAL A 71 22.06 9.57 13.58
N VAL A 72 21.69 8.34 13.92
CA VAL A 72 21.48 7.26 12.94
C VAL A 72 20.41 7.65 11.92
N ILE A 73 19.24 8.08 12.39
CA ILE A 73 18.11 8.47 11.52
C ILE A 73 18.56 9.58 10.54
N LYS A 74 19.22 10.62 11.03
CA LYS A 74 19.67 11.76 10.23
C LYS A 74 20.81 11.39 9.27
N TYR A 75 21.75 10.57 9.73
CA TYR A 75 22.88 10.12 8.92
C TYR A 75 22.42 9.27 7.75
N ILE A 76 21.56 8.27 7.99
CA ILE A 76 21.03 7.41 6.93
C ILE A 76 20.18 8.23 5.95
N THR A 77 19.30 9.10 6.46
CA THR A 77 18.47 9.98 5.62
C THR A 77 19.34 10.82 4.68
N ARG A 78 20.40 11.45 5.19
CA ARG A 78 21.32 12.25 4.36
C ARG A 78 22.09 11.38 3.37
N SER A 79 22.61 10.23 3.80
CA SER A 79 23.39 9.32 2.95
C SER A 79 22.58 8.78 1.78
N ALA A 80 21.32 8.41 1.98
CA ALA A 80 20.44 7.97 0.90
C ALA A 80 20.20 9.07 -0.16
N THR A 81 20.04 10.32 0.26
CA THR A 81 19.90 11.44 -0.69
C THR A 81 21.17 11.69 -1.51
N LYS A 82 22.36 11.38 -0.97
CA LYS A 82 23.64 11.50 -1.67
C LYS A 82 23.87 10.35 -2.64
N VAL A 83 23.59 9.11 -2.24
CA VAL A 83 23.73 7.91 -3.11
C VAL A 83 22.91 8.10 -4.39
N ASN A 84 21.67 8.58 -4.27
CA ASN A 84 20.79 8.87 -5.40
C ASN A 84 21.29 9.99 -6.33
N LYS A 85 22.16 10.89 -5.85
CA LYS A 85 22.68 12.04 -6.63
C LYS A 85 24.07 11.80 -7.22
N GLU A 86 24.96 11.14 -6.49
CA GLU A 86 26.40 11.10 -6.81
C GLU A 86 26.95 9.70 -7.08
N GLY A 87 26.17 8.64 -6.81
CA GLY A 87 26.59 7.25 -7.05
C GLY A 87 27.84 6.80 -6.27
N LYS A 88 28.34 7.61 -5.34
CA LYS A 88 29.50 7.29 -4.49
C LYS A 88 29.06 6.39 -3.34
N VAL A 89 29.75 5.25 -3.21
CA VAL A 89 29.60 4.32 -2.10
C VAL A 89 30.36 4.87 -0.90
N VAL A 90 29.62 5.25 0.14
CA VAL A 90 30.17 5.54 1.47
C VAL A 90 30.16 4.21 2.23
N VAL A 91 31.26 3.85 2.90
CA VAL A 91 31.27 2.69 3.81
C VAL A 91 30.45 3.07 5.04
N LEU A 92 29.15 2.76 5.02
CA LEU A 92 28.21 3.14 6.08
C LEU A 92 28.37 2.28 7.34
N ASP A 93 28.79 1.02 7.18
CA ASP A 93 28.92 0.07 8.29
C ASP A 93 29.92 0.55 9.36
N ASP A 94 31.07 1.10 8.95
CA ASP A 94 32.13 1.54 9.86
C ASP A 94 31.65 2.63 10.82
N HIS A 95 30.72 3.48 10.40
CA HIS A 95 30.17 4.56 11.20
C HIS A 95 28.95 4.12 12.03
N LEU A 96 28.13 3.21 11.50
CA LEU A 96 26.89 2.80 12.15
C LEU A 96 27.10 1.68 13.17
N GLN A 97 28.01 0.74 12.90
CA GLN A 97 28.24 -0.43 13.74
C GLN A 97 28.54 -0.07 15.20
N PRO A 98 29.41 0.90 15.53
CA PRO A 98 29.68 1.31 16.91
C PRO A 98 28.40 1.79 17.63
N ILE A 99 27.55 2.53 16.93
CA ILE A 99 26.30 3.06 17.49
C ILE A 99 25.34 1.91 17.77
N PHE A 100 25.12 1.00 16.81
CA PHE A 100 24.24 -0.15 17.01
C PHE A 100 24.74 -1.10 18.11
N ASN A 101 26.06 -1.24 18.29
CA ASN A 101 26.61 -1.99 19.42
C ASN A 101 26.20 -1.41 20.78
N VAL A 102 26.16 -0.07 20.91
CA VAL A 102 25.67 0.60 22.13
C VAL A 102 24.17 0.35 22.32
N LEU A 103 23.37 0.54 21.26
CA LEU A 103 21.92 0.33 21.32
C LEU A 103 21.59 -1.11 21.75
N ASN A 104 22.24 -2.09 21.13
CA ASN A 104 22.06 -3.51 21.44
C ASN A 104 22.50 -3.84 22.88
N ALA A 105 23.69 -3.36 23.28
CA ALA A 105 24.21 -3.57 24.63
C ALA A 105 23.25 -3.04 25.69
N PHE A 106 22.66 -1.86 25.47
CA PHE A 106 21.71 -1.25 26.38
C PHE A 106 20.41 -2.06 26.48
N VAL A 107 19.82 -2.49 25.35
CA VAL A 107 18.61 -3.32 25.34
C VAL A 107 18.85 -4.65 26.05
N ILE A 108 19.95 -5.36 25.74
CA ILE A 108 20.32 -6.62 26.38
C ILE A 108 20.51 -6.44 27.89
N ARG A 109 21.19 -5.36 28.31
CA ARG A 109 21.47 -5.07 29.71
C ARG A 109 20.20 -4.81 30.51
N LEU A 110 19.25 -4.07 29.93
CA LEU A 110 17.96 -3.79 30.56
C LEU A 110 17.03 -5.01 30.56
N ARG A 111 17.13 -5.91 29.58
CA ARG A 111 16.37 -7.18 29.58
C ARG A 111 16.74 -8.07 30.76
N ARG A 112 18.01 -8.06 31.16
CA ARG A 112 18.48 -8.82 32.34
C ARG A 112 17.90 -8.31 33.66
N ARG A 113 17.28 -7.13 33.65
CA ARG A 113 16.66 -6.50 34.80
C ARG A 113 15.14 -6.57 34.67
N GLU A 114 14.45 -6.84 35.77
CA GLU A 114 13.00 -6.62 35.83
C GLU A 114 12.74 -5.12 35.86
N LEU A 115 12.48 -4.52 34.71
CA LEU A 115 11.98 -3.15 34.64
C LEU A 115 10.62 -3.09 35.34
N GLN A 116 10.55 -2.32 36.42
CA GLN A 116 9.36 -2.21 37.26
C GLN A 116 8.26 -1.33 36.62
N ASN A 117 8.55 -0.57 35.56
CA ASN A 117 7.60 0.37 34.97
C ASN A 117 7.73 0.54 33.45
N ASP A 118 6.62 0.42 32.73
CA ASP A 118 6.53 0.59 31.27
C ASP A 118 6.78 2.05 30.83
N LYS A 119 6.58 3.02 31.74
CA LYS A 119 6.84 4.44 31.47
C LYS A 119 8.28 4.74 31.10
N ASP A 120 9.24 3.96 31.60
CA ASP A 120 10.65 4.16 31.31
C ASP A 120 10.99 3.67 29.90
N LEU A 121 10.36 2.59 29.44
CA LEU A 121 10.52 2.06 28.08
C LEU A 121 9.97 3.03 27.02
N VAL A 122 8.79 3.60 27.27
CA VAL A 122 8.17 4.61 26.39
C VAL A 122 9.10 5.80 26.11
N ARG A 123 10.02 6.11 27.05
CA ARG A 123 10.92 7.25 26.88
C ARG A 123 11.95 7.03 25.78
N TRP A 124 12.57 5.85 25.68
CA TRP A 124 13.78 5.65 24.85
C TRP A 124 13.66 4.51 23.84
N LEU A 125 12.87 3.48 24.11
CA LEU A 125 12.76 2.32 23.24
C LEU A 125 12.24 2.68 21.84
N PRO A 126 11.26 3.59 21.66
CA PRO A 126 10.82 4.00 20.33
C PRO A 126 11.94 4.60 19.47
N PHE A 127 12.91 5.30 20.07
CA PHE A 127 14.06 5.86 19.36
C PHE A 127 14.95 4.75 18.81
N VAL A 128 15.25 3.75 19.64
CA VAL A 128 16.06 2.59 19.24
C VAL A 128 15.38 1.79 18.15
N VAL A 129 14.10 1.46 18.34
CA VAL A 129 13.31 0.73 17.33
C VAL A 129 13.29 1.50 16.02
N THR A 130 13.00 2.80 16.04
CA THR A 130 12.98 3.62 14.82
C THR A 130 14.35 3.62 14.12
N ALA A 131 15.44 3.82 14.86
CA ALA A 131 16.79 3.79 14.29
C ALA A 131 17.13 2.44 13.63
N CYS A 132 16.72 1.32 14.23
CA CYS A 132 16.91 -0.01 13.64
C CYS A 132 16.14 -0.17 12.31
N TYR A 133 14.93 0.38 12.20
CA TYR A 133 14.13 0.32 10.97
C TYR A 133 14.67 1.22 9.86
N PHE A 134 15.38 2.30 10.18
CA PHE A 134 15.97 3.17 9.15
C PHE A 134 17.09 2.49 8.34
N ILE A 135 17.67 1.39 8.83
CA ILE A 135 18.56 0.57 8.01
C ILE A 135 17.73 -0.35 7.11
N ASP A 136 17.29 0.16 5.95
CA ASP A 136 16.58 -0.64 4.95
C ASP A 136 17.56 -1.40 4.03
N LYS A 137 17.24 -2.66 3.73
CA LYS A 137 17.97 -3.54 2.80
C LYS A 137 17.80 -3.12 1.33
N ARG A 138 16.84 -2.25 0.99
CA ARG A 138 16.47 -1.94 -0.42
C ARG A 138 17.14 -0.70 -0.99
N GLU A 139 17.50 0.28 -0.16
CA GLU A 139 18.10 1.56 -0.61
C GLU A 139 19.63 1.48 -0.77
N PHE A 140 20.27 0.54 -0.08
CA PHE A 140 21.73 0.43 -0.02
C PHE A 140 22.17 -0.93 -0.57
N SER A 141 23.39 -0.98 -1.14
CA SER A 141 23.95 -2.26 -1.56
C SER A 141 24.09 -3.16 -0.33
N SER A 142 23.66 -4.42 -0.44
CA SER A 142 23.61 -5.33 0.71
C SER A 142 24.98 -5.60 1.34
N VAL A 143 26.09 -5.18 0.70
CA VAL A 143 27.46 -5.36 1.20
C VAL A 143 27.85 -4.27 2.20
N ASP A 144 27.30 -3.06 2.10
CA ASP A 144 27.78 -1.88 2.84
C ASP A 144 27.22 -1.75 4.26
N LEU A 145 26.27 -2.61 4.65
CA LEU A 145 25.53 -2.53 5.92
C LEU A 145 25.32 -3.89 6.59
N ILE A 146 26.03 -4.95 6.17
CA ILE A 146 25.77 -6.32 6.63
C ILE A 146 25.81 -6.41 8.17
N GLN A 147 26.83 -5.82 8.79
CA GLN A 147 27.05 -5.99 10.21
C GLN A 147 26.09 -5.14 11.03
N SER A 148 25.86 -3.89 10.64
CA SER A 148 24.89 -2.99 11.27
C SER A 148 23.46 -3.52 11.15
N LEU A 149 23.08 -4.08 9.99
CA LEU A 149 21.79 -4.75 9.79
C LEU A 149 21.61 -5.93 10.74
N LYS A 150 22.63 -6.79 10.85
CA LYS A 150 22.58 -7.95 11.74
C LYS A 150 22.39 -7.51 13.20
N ILE A 151 23.15 -6.51 13.65
CA ILE A 151 23.03 -5.99 15.01
C ILE A 151 21.67 -5.33 15.23
N ALA A 152 21.13 -4.60 14.25
CA ALA A 152 19.80 -4.00 14.34
C ALA A 152 18.70 -5.05 14.45
N GLU A 153 18.76 -6.13 13.67
CA GLU A 153 17.83 -7.26 13.76
C GLU A 153 17.90 -7.95 15.14
N GLU A 154 19.11 -8.21 15.64
CA GLU A 154 19.32 -8.75 16.99
C GLU A 154 18.75 -7.80 18.06
N THR A 155 18.97 -6.49 17.91
CA THR A 155 18.46 -5.47 18.84
C THR A 155 16.93 -5.46 18.88
N LEU A 156 16.27 -5.59 17.73
CA LEU A 156 14.81 -5.69 17.65
C LEU A 156 14.28 -6.96 18.32
N ASP A 157 14.93 -8.11 18.12
CA ASP A 157 14.53 -9.36 18.79
C ASP A 157 14.71 -9.29 20.31
N GLU A 158 15.76 -8.60 20.76
CA GLU A 158 15.99 -8.35 22.17
C GLU A 158 14.99 -7.34 22.75
N ALA A 159 14.53 -6.37 21.96
CA ALA A 159 13.47 -5.44 22.35
C ALA A 159 12.10 -6.13 22.48
N VAL A 160 11.78 -7.09 21.62
CA VAL A 160 10.58 -7.94 21.74
C VAL A 160 10.62 -8.70 23.07
N LYS A 161 11.75 -9.35 23.39
CA LYS A 161 11.93 -10.06 24.67
C LYS A 161 11.84 -9.13 25.88
N LEU A 162 12.47 -7.95 25.79
CA LEU A 162 12.45 -6.92 26.85
C LEU A 162 11.02 -6.48 27.19
N THR A 163 10.20 -6.26 26.17
CA THR A 163 8.81 -5.80 26.33
C THR A 163 7.83 -6.92 26.59
N LYS A 164 8.27 -8.18 26.50
CA LYS A 164 7.42 -9.38 26.50
C LYS A 164 6.34 -9.32 25.41
N ALA A 165 6.62 -8.67 24.30
CA ALA A 165 5.77 -8.69 23.12
C ALA A 165 5.83 -10.09 22.48
N GLU A 166 4.76 -10.49 21.80
CA GLU A 166 4.71 -11.78 21.09
C GLU A 166 5.67 -11.79 19.90
N ASP A 167 5.70 -10.68 19.16
CA ASP A 167 6.52 -10.48 17.98
C ASP A 167 6.88 -9.00 17.77
N ARG A 168 7.63 -8.72 16.69
CA ARG A 168 8.04 -7.37 16.30
C ARG A 168 6.85 -6.49 15.94
N THR A 169 5.81 -7.05 15.33
CA THR A 169 4.56 -6.36 15.01
C THR A 169 3.87 -5.81 16.26
N CYS A 170 3.74 -6.62 17.31
CA CYS A 170 3.20 -6.19 18.60
C CYS A 170 4.06 -5.11 19.25
N LEU A 171 5.38 -5.20 19.13
CA LEU A 171 6.31 -4.18 19.64
C LEU A 171 6.08 -2.82 18.95
N ILE A 172 5.99 -2.80 17.60
CA ILE A 172 5.76 -1.56 16.85
C ILE A 172 4.37 -1.00 17.18
N ALA A 173 3.34 -1.85 17.19
CA ALA A 173 1.98 -1.47 17.52
C ALA A 173 1.89 -0.80 18.89
N LYS A 174 2.60 -1.33 19.90
CA LYS A 174 2.68 -0.76 21.25
C LYS A 174 3.23 0.67 21.27
N TYR A 175 4.18 0.99 20.39
CA TYR A 175 4.86 2.29 20.34
C TYR A 175 4.58 3.09 19.07
N ALA A 176 3.50 2.78 18.36
CA ALA A 176 3.20 3.31 17.03
C ALA A 176 3.20 4.85 17.01
N SER A 177 2.56 5.49 18.00
CA SER A 177 2.46 6.95 18.05
C SER A 177 3.83 7.65 18.19
N GLN A 178 4.72 7.09 19.01
CA GLN A 178 6.07 7.61 19.20
C GLN A 178 6.94 7.37 17.97
N ILE A 179 6.87 6.17 17.38
CA ILE A 179 7.62 5.82 16.18
C ILE A 179 7.22 6.71 15.00
N VAL A 180 5.91 6.87 14.76
CA VAL A 180 5.39 7.77 13.70
C VAL A 180 5.84 9.20 13.93
N ALA A 181 5.86 9.68 15.18
CA ALA A 181 6.39 11.01 15.47
C ALA A 181 7.85 11.13 15.06
N LEU A 182 8.69 10.18 15.43
CA LEU A 182 10.13 10.16 15.14
C LEU A 182 10.43 10.10 13.64
N CYS A 183 9.68 9.30 12.87
CA CYS A 183 9.86 9.21 11.42
C CYS A 183 9.59 10.55 10.70
N SER A 184 8.69 11.37 11.25
CA SER A 184 8.30 12.68 10.69
C SER A 184 8.99 13.88 11.37
N GLN A 185 9.76 13.63 12.43
CA GLN A 185 10.37 14.68 13.22
C GLN A 185 11.49 15.37 12.43
N ASP A 186 11.52 16.70 12.49
CA ASP A 186 12.52 17.55 11.81
C ASP A 186 12.56 17.41 10.26
N VAL A 187 11.57 16.74 9.64
CA VAL A 187 11.46 16.62 8.19
C VAL A 187 10.57 17.73 7.64
N LYS A 188 11.11 18.55 6.73
CA LYS A 188 10.30 19.60 6.08
C LYS A 188 9.32 18.99 5.08
N LYS A 189 8.24 19.70 4.78
CA LYS A 189 7.23 19.24 3.81
C LYS A 189 7.87 18.88 2.47
N GLU A 190 8.80 19.70 1.98
CA GLU A 190 9.48 19.50 0.70
C GLU A 190 10.36 18.23 0.73
N GLU A 191 11.02 17.97 1.85
CA GLU A 191 11.85 16.78 2.07
C GLU A 191 11.01 15.51 2.24
N TRP A 192 9.81 15.62 2.81
CA TRP A 192 8.88 14.51 2.97
C TRP A 192 8.40 13.98 1.61
N VAL A 193 7.98 14.89 0.73
CA VAL A 193 7.43 14.55 -0.59
C VAL A 193 8.51 14.25 -1.63
N ALA A 194 9.74 14.75 -1.45
CA ALA A 194 10.86 14.53 -2.38
C ALA A 194 11.10 13.05 -2.71
N GLU A 195 11.20 12.68 -3.98
CA GLU A 195 11.31 11.28 -4.45
C GLU A 195 12.39 10.45 -3.72
N ALA A 196 13.54 11.04 -3.42
CA ALA A 196 14.66 10.40 -2.72
C ALA A 196 14.46 10.27 -1.20
N SER A 197 13.33 10.70 -0.65
CA SER A 197 13.05 10.67 0.78
C SER A 197 12.81 9.24 1.27
N ILE A 198 13.69 8.76 2.16
CA ILE A 198 13.55 7.43 2.76
C ILE A 198 12.52 7.43 3.88
N ASN A 199 12.31 8.57 4.55
CA ASN A 199 11.42 8.68 5.72
C ASN A 199 10.02 8.16 5.40
N LYS A 200 9.47 8.50 4.23
CA LYS A 200 8.15 7.99 3.79
C LYS A 200 8.16 6.49 3.47
N LYS A 201 9.28 5.93 2.99
CA LYS A 201 9.44 4.49 2.72
C LYS A 201 9.49 3.70 4.02
N ILE A 202 10.29 4.16 4.97
CA ILE A 202 10.36 3.59 6.32
C ILE A 202 9.02 3.73 7.04
N MET A 203 8.37 4.90 6.93
CA MET A 203 7.01 5.10 7.47
C MET A 203 6.03 4.09 6.88
N LEU A 204 6.05 3.86 5.56
CA LEU A 204 5.17 2.87 4.93
C LEU A 204 5.40 1.47 5.50
N GLN A 205 6.66 1.03 5.60
CA GLN A 205 6.99 -0.28 6.17
C GLN A 205 6.48 -0.42 7.60
N LEU A 206 6.74 0.58 8.45
CA LEU A 206 6.29 0.57 9.84
C LEU A 206 4.76 0.58 9.95
N VAL A 207 4.07 1.38 9.13
CA VAL A 207 2.61 1.45 9.13
C VAL A 207 1.99 0.14 8.65
N GLU A 208 2.51 -0.48 7.58
CA GLU A 208 2.03 -1.78 7.06
C GLU A 208 2.20 -2.91 8.09
N GLU A 209 3.17 -2.81 9.00
CA GLU A 209 3.38 -3.78 10.09
C GLU A 209 2.42 -3.57 11.28
N ILE A 210 1.72 -2.45 11.39
CA ILE A 210 0.81 -2.17 12.51
C ILE A 210 -0.61 -2.68 12.19
N PRO A 211 -1.15 -3.64 12.96
CA PRO A 211 -2.49 -4.16 12.74
C PRO A 211 -3.57 -3.29 13.39
N PHE A 212 -4.83 -3.54 13.02
CA PHE A 212 -5.99 -3.10 13.81
C PHE A 212 -5.87 -3.57 15.28
N PRO A 213 -6.21 -2.76 16.29
CA PRO A 213 -6.82 -1.41 16.23
C PRO A 213 -5.82 -0.25 16.39
N TYR A 214 -4.52 -0.47 16.23
CA TYR A 214 -3.49 0.46 16.73
C TYR A 214 -3.24 1.70 15.85
N LEU A 215 -3.86 1.79 14.67
CA LEU A 215 -3.80 2.98 13.79
C LEU A 215 -4.94 3.99 14.06
N GLY A 216 -5.86 3.69 14.96
CA GLY A 216 -7.00 4.53 15.33
C GLY A 216 -6.67 5.66 16.33
N GLY A 217 -7.73 6.22 16.94
CA GLY A 217 -7.65 7.24 17.98
C GLY A 217 -6.87 8.50 17.59
N ASP A 218 -6.04 8.98 18.51
CA ASP A 218 -5.22 10.18 18.34
C ASP A 218 -4.16 10.04 17.24
N LEU A 219 -3.77 8.81 16.89
CA LEU A 219 -2.77 8.55 15.87
C LEU A 219 -3.32 8.77 14.45
N LEU A 220 -4.60 8.45 14.23
CA LEU A 220 -5.21 8.50 12.90
C LEU A 220 -5.08 9.89 12.24
N GLY A 221 -5.40 10.96 12.98
CA GLY A 221 -5.32 12.32 12.45
C GLY A 221 -3.89 12.71 12.02
N ARG A 222 -2.88 12.27 12.79
CA ARG A 222 -1.46 12.48 12.44
C ARG A 222 -1.06 11.68 11.21
N LEU A 223 -1.46 10.41 11.12
CA LEU A 223 -1.17 9.57 9.97
C LEU A 223 -1.77 10.18 8.70
N LEU A 224 -3.05 10.56 8.70
CA LEU A 224 -3.69 11.19 7.54
C LEU A 224 -2.99 12.50 7.14
N ALA A 225 -2.58 13.33 8.10
CA ALA A 225 -1.84 14.56 7.82
C ALA A 225 -0.48 14.32 7.14
N LEU A 226 0.18 13.20 7.43
CA LEU A 226 1.44 12.80 6.81
C LEU A 226 1.23 12.09 5.46
N THR A 227 0.13 11.34 5.33
CA THR A 227 -0.17 10.53 4.14
C THR A 227 -0.79 11.35 3.01
N PHE A 228 -1.71 12.27 3.28
CA PHE A 228 -2.41 13.04 2.24
C PHE A 228 -1.47 13.83 1.32
N PRO A 229 -0.42 14.53 1.81
CA PRO A 229 0.54 15.18 0.92
C PRO A 229 1.26 14.23 -0.04
N LEU A 230 1.43 12.97 0.33
CA LEU A 230 2.04 11.95 -0.54
C LEU A 230 1.05 11.52 -1.63
N VAL A 231 -0.23 11.35 -1.27
CA VAL A 231 -1.31 10.98 -2.20
C VAL A 231 -1.58 12.07 -3.24
N ASP A 232 -1.48 13.34 -2.85
CA ASP A 232 -1.64 14.49 -3.73
C ASP A 232 -0.39 14.79 -4.58
N ASP A 233 0.72 14.07 -4.39
CA ASP A 233 1.96 14.30 -5.11
C ASP A 233 1.85 13.86 -6.60
N LEU A 234 2.60 14.54 -7.48
CA LEU A 234 2.60 14.27 -8.91
C LEU A 234 3.64 13.22 -9.32
N ILE A 235 4.62 12.93 -8.46
CA ILE A 235 5.64 11.91 -8.67
C ILE A 235 5.05 10.56 -8.31
N ASP A 236 4.95 9.66 -9.30
CA ASP A 236 4.31 8.36 -9.17
C ASP A 236 4.88 7.50 -8.03
N SER A 237 6.20 7.48 -7.86
CA SER A 237 6.86 6.71 -6.80
C SER A 237 6.47 7.20 -5.40
N THR A 238 6.28 8.50 -5.22
CA THR A 238 5.80 9.13 -3.98
C THR A 238 4.29 8.89 -3.80
N GLN A 239 3.51 9.09 -4.86
CA GLN A 239 2.06 8.88 -4.85
C GLN A 239 1.69 7.44 -4.52
N LEU A 240 2.42 6.46 -5.06
CA LEU A 240 2.21 5.04 -4.77
C LEU A 240 2.44 4.71 -3.29
N ILE A 241 3.49 5.28 -2.68
CA ILE A 241 3.74 5.12 -1.24
C ILE A 241 2.56 5.71 -0.44
N GLY A 242 2.12 6.91 -0.79
CA GLY A 242 0.96 7.55 -0.17
C GLY A 242 -0.30 6.70 -0.31
N ALA A 243 -0.59 6.18 -1.51
CA ALA A 243 -1.77 5.37 -1.78
C ALA A 243 -1.77 4.06 -0.97
N ARG A 244 -0.63 3.36 -0.90
CA ARG A 244 -0.48 2.13 -0.10
C ARG A 244 -0.68 2.40 1.39
N MET A 245 -0.03 3.43 1.90
CA MET A 245 -0.15 3.84 3.29
C MET A 245 -1.60 4.20 3.63
N LEU A 246 -2.25 4.99 2.77
CA LEU A 246 -3.64 5.40 2.96
C LEU A 246 -4.58 4.19 2.97
N ARG A 247 -4.42 3.27 2.01
CA ARG A 247 -5.20 2.04 1.95
C ARG A 247 -5.05 1.22 3.22
N HIS A 248 -3.82 1.01 3.69
CA HIS A 248 -3.58 0.25 4.92
C HIS A 248 -4.22 0.90 6.15
N ILE A 249 -4.11 2.23 6.27
CA ILE A 249 -4.78 3.00 7.32
C ILE A 249 -6.29 2.79 7.24
N VAL A 250 -6.89 3.03 6.06
CA VAL A 250 -8.33 2.86 5.84
C VAL A 250 -8.77 1.45 6.21
N HIS A 251 -8.00 0.42 5.85
CA HIS A 251 -8.31 -0.97 6.18
C HIS A 251 -8.34 -1.23 7.69
N ASN A 252 -7.37 -0.71 8.42
CA ASN A 252 -7.08 -1.03 9.82
C ASN A 252 -7.63 -0.02 10.85
N VAL A 253 -8.56 0.85 10.48
CA VAL A 253 -9.31 1.70 11.42
C VAL A 253 -10.79 1.37 11.46
N THR A 254 -11.46 1.72 12.56
CA THR A 254 -12.89 1.50 12.67
C THR A 254 -13.67 2.41 11.72
N LEU A 255 -14.87 1.96 11.36
CA LEU A 255 -15.91 2.75 10.71
C LEU A 255 -16.11 4.12 11.38
N THR A 256 -16.22 4.13 12.71
CA THR A 256 -16.58 5.32 13.49
C THR A 256 -15.48 6.37 13.43
N GLU A 257 -14.22 5.95 13.55
CA GLU A 257 -13.07 6.85 13.47
C GLU A 257 -12.90 7.43 12.06
N LEU A 258 -13.03 6.59 11.02
CA LEU A 258 -12.86 7.04 9.64
C LEU A 258 -13.93 8.06 9.23
N ARG A 259 -15.15 7.93 9.76
CA ARG A 259 -16.25 8.88 9.51
C ARG A 259 -15.95 10.30 9.97
N TRP A 260 -15.06 10.50 10.95
CA TRP A 260 -14.67 11.86 11.36
C TRP A 260 -13.82 12.57 10.31
N TYR A 261 -13.22 11.82 9.39
CA TYR A 261 -12.34 12.32 8.34
C TYR A 261 -12.92 12.11 6.92
N SER A 262 -14.19 11.69 6.79
CA SER A 262 -14.76 11.24 5.51
C SER A 262 -14.68 12.29 4.42
N ASP A 263 -15.00 13.54 4.72
CA ASP A 263 -15.06 14.60 3.70
C ASP A 263 -13.67 14.89 3.12
N VAL A 264 -12.66 14.98 3.98
CA VAL A 264 -11.28 15.24 3.58
C VAL A 264 -10.70 14.02 2.86
N LEU A 265 -10.93 12.82 3.38
CA LEU A 265 -10.50 11.56 2.76
C LEU A 265 -11.06 11.41 1.34
N LEU A 266 -12.37 11.63 1.17
CA LEU A 266 -13.01 11.52 -0.13
C LEU A 266 -12.59 12.64 -1.07
N GLU A 267 -12.28 13.85 -0.57
CA GLU A 267 -11.69 14.91 -1.41
C GLU A 267 -10.30 14.51 -1.93
N VAL A 268 -9.41 14.04 -1.06
CA VAL A 268 -8.06 13.60 -1.43
C VAL A 268 -8.09 12.43 -2.42
N LEU A 269 -8.97 11.45 -2.20
CA LEU A 269 -9.16 10.37 -3.16
C LEU A 269 -9.72 10.91 -4.48
N HIS A 270 -10.67 11.83 -4.43
CA HIS A 270 -11.23 12.44 -5.63
C HIS A 270 -10.13 13.17 -6.43
N THR A 271 -9.26 13.96 -5.81
CA THR A 271 -8.16 14.63 -6.52
C THR A 271 -7.16 13.63 -7.09
N ALA A 272 -6.74 12.63 -6.33
CA ALA A 272 -5.70 11.67 -6.71
C ALA A 272 -6.08 10.73 -7.87
N LEU A 273 -7.38 10.45 -8.08
CA LEU A 273 -7.86 9.57 -9.16
C LEU A 273 -7.66 10.11 -10.59
N VAL A 274 -6.89 11.19 -10.77
CA VAL A 274 -6.35 11.58 -12.08
C VAL A 274 -5.11 10.77 -12.50
N SER A 275 -4.53 9.99 -11.58
CA SER A 275 -3.32 9.22 -11.84
C SER A 275 -3.44 8.33 -13.07
N ARG A 276 -2.41 8.37 -13.94
CA ARG A 276 -2.32 7.60 -15.19
C ARG A 276 -1.28 6.48 -15.09
N LYS A 277 -1.11 5.95 -13.88
CA LYS A 277 -0.12 4.92 -13.56
C LYS A 277 -0.88 3.71 -13.03
N PRO A 278 -0.89 2.56 -13.75
CA PRO A 278 -1.79 1.46 -13.43
C PRO A 278 -1.70 0.98 -11.97
N GLN A 279 -0.49 0.80 -11.44
CA GLN A 279 -0.28 0.34 -10.05
C GLN A 279 -0.81 1.33 -9.02
N THR A 280 -0.48 2.61 -9.18
CA THR A 280 -0.92 3.68 -8.26
C THR A 280 -2.43 3.86 -8.31
N LEU A 281 -3.00 3.91 -9.51
CA LEU A 281 -4.45 4.01 -9.70
C LEU A 281 -5.18 2.81 -9.09
N ASP A 282 -4.61 1.61 -9.21
CA ASP A 282 -5.20 0.40 -8.65
C ASP A 282 -5.36 0.49 -7.14
N VAL A 283 -4.28 0.86 -6.44
CA VAL A 283 -4.28 1.02 -4.98
C VAL A 283 -5.22 2.15 -4.54
N LEU A 284 -5.25 3.26 -5.29
CA LEU A 284 -6.17 4.37 -5.01
C LEU A 284 -7.64 3.97 -5.16
N LEU A 285 -7.97 3.15 -6.16
CA LEU A 285 -9.34 2.67 -6.35
C LEU A 285 -9.74 1.60 -5.33
N ASP A 286 -8.83 0.70 -4.94
CA ASP A 286 -9.03 -0.19 -3.79
C ASP A 286 -9.33 0.63 -2.52
N CYS A 287 -8.52 1.65 -2.27
CA CYS A 287 -8.70 2.55 -1.14
C CYS A 287 -10.05 3.28 -1.21
N LEU A 288 -10.48 3.73 -2.40
CA LEU A 288 -11.80 4.33 -2.61
C LEU A 288 -12.92 3.35 -2.27
N VAL A 289 -12.86 2.11 -2.76
CA VAL A 289 -13.89 1.08 -2.49
C VAL A 289 -14.00 0.84 -0.99
N GLU A 290 -12.88 0.59 -0.31
CA GLU A 290 -12.86 0.36 1.14
C GLU A 290 -13.34 1.58 1.92
N SER A 291 -12.97 2.79 1.47
CA SER A 291 -13.43 4.04 2.06
C SER A 291 -14.93 4.20 1.92
N LEU A 292 -15.49 3.96 0.73
CA LEU A 292 -16.93 4.07 0.48
C LEU A 292 -17.73 3.07 1.32
N ASP A 293 -17.25 1.84 1.46
CA ASP A 293 -17.88 0.80 2.29
C ASP A 293 -17.93 1.20 3.77
N LYS A 294 -16.94 1.95 4.27
CA LYS A 294 -16.93 2.47 5.63
C LYS A 294 -17.72 3.78 5.74
N VAL A 295 -17.40 4.81 4.98
CA VAL A 295 -17.98 6.15 5.22
C VAL A 295 -19.43 6.27 4.76
N SER A 296 -19.90 5.43 3.84
CA SER A 296 -21.30 5.47 3.39
C SER A 296 -22.20 4.74 4.38
N ALA A 297 -23.24 5.43 4.87
CA ALA A 297 -24.27 4.78 5.66
C ALA A 297 -25.04 3.76 4.81
N ALA A 298 -25.53 2.69 5.43
CA ALA A 298 -26.35 1.70 4.73
C ALA A 298 -27.55 2.39 4.05
N GLY A 299 -27.67 2.20 2.73
CA GLY A 299 -28.70 2.83 1.90
C GLY A 299 -28.45 4.29 1.49
N ASN A 300 -27.38 4.94 1.97
CA ASN A 300 -26.95 6.25 1.47
C ASN A 300 -25.86 6.09 0.39
N VAL A 301 -26.20 6.43 -0.85
CA VAL A 301 -25.30 6.35 -2.00
C VAL A 301 -24.72 7.69 -2.45
N GLN A 302 -24.94 8.78 -1.70
CA GLN A 302 -24.48 10.12 -2.09
C GLN A 302 -22.98 10.17 -2.34
N HIS A 303 -22.19 9.46 -1.52
CA HIS A 303 -20.75 9.39 -1.74
C HIS A 303 -20.41 8.69 -3.06
N TYR A 304 -21.15 7.64 -3.44
CA TYR A 304 -20.91 6.99 -4.73
C TYR A 304 -21.28 7.90 -5.91
N ASP A 305 -22.37 8.68 -5.80
CA ASP A 305 -22.81 9.62 -6.84
C ASP A 305 -21.71 10.66 -7.18
N ARG A 306 -20.80 10.92 -6.24
CA ARG A 306 -19.62 11.79 -6.44
C ARG A 306 -18.57 11.16 -7.36
N PHE A 307 -18.37 9.85 -7.33
CA PHE A 307 -17.27 9.17 -8.03
C PHE A 307 -17.71 8.46 -9.32
N ILE A 308 -18.88 7.82 -9.34
CA ILE A 308 -19.31 6.98 -10.47
C ILE A 308 -19.33 7.74 -11.81
N PRO A 309 -19.92 8.95 -11.92
CA PRO A 309 -19.93 9.68 -13.19
C PRO A 309 -18.52 9.99 -13.70
N ARG A 310 -17.60 10.30 -12.79
CA ARG A 310 -16.20 10.57 -13.14
C ARG A 310 -15.49 9.30 -13.58
N LEU A 311 -15.60 8.21 -12.84
CA LEU A 311 -14.96 6.93 -13.21
C LEU A 311 -15.42 6.45 -14.59
N LEU A 312 -16.73 6.53 -14.88
CA LEU A 312 -17.26 6.18 -16.20
C LEU A 312 -16.70 7.07 -17.32
N ARG A 313 -16.65 8.38 -17.09
CA ARG A 313 -16.06 9.32 -18.05
C ARG A 313 -14.58 9.06 -18.26
N ASP A 314 -13.82 8.89 -17.18
CA ASP A 314 -12.37 8.69 -17.22
C ASP A 314 -12.03 7.36 -17.90
N THR A 315 -12.83 6.31 -17.68
CA THR A 315 -12.72 5.02 -18.40
C THR A 315 -13.03 5.18 -19.89
N SER A 316 -14.06 5.95 -20.23
CA SER A 316 -14.47 6.17 -21.63
C SER A 316 -13.45 6.99 -22.44
N LEU A 317 -12.74 7.91 -21.79
CA LEU A 317 -11.75 8.78 -22.43
C LEU A 317 -10.33 8.20 -22.40
N CYS A 318 -10.10 7.15 -21.61
CA CYS A 318 -8.80 6.53 -21.50
C CYS A 318 -8.48 5.68 -22.74
N THR A 319 -7.32 5.89 -23.32
CA THR A 319 -6.81 5.11 -24.47
C THR A 319 -5.90 3.96 -24.04
N ASP A 320 -5.24 4.08 -22.89
CA ASP A 320 -4.36 3.04 -22.35
C ASP A 320 -5.18 1.85 -21.82
N VAL A 321 -5.01 0.70 -22.44
CA VAL A 321 -5.73 -0.53 -22.11
C VAL A 321 -5.43 -0.99 -20.68
N SER A 322 -4.20 -0.82 -20.19
CA SER A 322 -3.81 -1.25 -18.84
C SER A 322 -4.56 -0.46 -17.78
N ILE A 323 -4.77 0.84 -18.02
CA ILE A 323 -5.56 1.72 -17.14
C ILE A 323 -7.05 1.39 -17.25
N ARG A 324 -7.56 1.11 -18.46
CA ARG A 324 -8.96 0.69 -18.66
C ARG A 324 -9.29 -0.62 -17.94
N VAL A 325 -8.37 -1.60 -17.93
CA VAL A 325 -8.50 -2.84 -17.15
C VAL A 325 -8.72 -2.50 -15.67
N VAL A 326 -7.86 -1.66 -15.10
CA VAL A 326 -7.95 -1.24 -13.70
C VAL A 326 -9.31 -0.58 -13.42
N PHE A 327 -9.72 0.40 -14.25
CA PHE A 327 -11.02 1.06 -14.06
C PHE A 327 -12.20 0.09 -14.15
N VAL A 328 -12.24 -0.79 -15.16
CA VAL A 328 -13.38 -1.71 -15.36
C VAL A 328 -13.48 -2.73 -14.23
N ARG A 329 -12.34 -3.25 -13.74
CA ARG A 329 -12.31 -4.13 -12.57
C ARG A 329 -12.89 -3.44 -11.33
N HIS A 330 -12.54 -2.18 -11.09
CA HIS A 330 -13.07 -1.44 -9.94
C HIS A 330 -14.52 -0.98 -10.11
N LEU A 331 -14.93 -0.65 -11.35
CA LEU A 331 -16.33 -0.41 -11.67
C LEU A 331 -17.18 -1.65 -11.35
N GLN A 332 -16.73 -2.84 -11.70
CA GLN A 332 -17.40 -4.10 -11.35
C GLN A 332 -17.65 -4.19 -9.84
N VAL A 333 -16.63 -3.95 -9.02
CA VAL A 333 -16.75 -4.01 -7.55
C VAL A 333 -17.79 -3.00 -7.06
N LEU A 334 -17.73 -1.76 -7.54
CA LEU A 334 -18.70 -0.71 -7.17
C LEU A 334 -20.13 -1.05 -7.61
N ILE A 335 -20.31 -1.66 -8.78
CA ILE A 335 -21.62 -2.12 -9.27
C ILE A 335 -22.20 -3.19 -8.34
N VAL A 336 -21.38 -4.15 -7.92
CA VAL A 336 -21.82 -5.21 -6.99
C VAL A 336 -22.23 -4.61 -5.65
N ARG A 337 -21.44 -3.67 -5.10
CA ARG A 337 -21.75 -2.96 -3.83
C ARG A 337 -23.04 -2.14 -3.90
N GLN A 338 -23.34 -1.56 -5.07
CA GLN A 338 -24.59 -0.84 -5.32
C GLN A 338 -25.74 -1.73 -5.78
N GLY A 339 -25.50 -3.04 -5.95
CA GLY A 339 -26.48 -4.02 -6.37
C GLY A 339 -27.58 -4.23 -5.35
N ALA A 340 -28.35 -5.32 -5.51
CA ALA A 340 -29.49 -5.61 -4.65
C ALA A 340 -29.13 -5.55 -3.14
N PRO A 341 -29.98 -4.92 -2.29
CA PRO A 341 -31.31 -4.38 -2.59
C PRO A 341 -31.30 -2.96 -3.20
N HIS A 342 -30.15 -2.32 -3.40
CA HIS A 342 -29.99 -0.92 -3.84
C HIS A 342 -29.85 -0.74 -5.36
N SER A 343 -30.32 -1.73 -6.15
CA SER A 343 -30.19 -1.81 -7.62
C SER A 343 -30.59 -0.53 -8.39
N LEU A 344 -31.46 0.30 -7.80
CA LEU A 344 -31.88 1.59 -8.37
C LEU A 344 -30.71 2.54 -8.67
N ASN A 345 -29.64 2.51 -7.87
CA ASN A 345 -28.50 3.42 -8.07
C ASN A 345 -27.61 2.96 -9.22
N ALA A 346 -27.33 1.67 -9.32
CA ALA A 346 -26.64 1.10 -10.49
C ALA A 346 -27.45 1.35 -11.78
N ILE A 347 -28.79 1.27 -11.72
CA ILE A 347 -29.68 1.57 -12.86
C ILE A 347 -29.54 3.01 -13.35
N ARG A 348 -29.37 4.00 -12.45
CA ARG A 348 -29.18 5.41 -12.83
C ARG A 348 -28.02 5.59 -13.81
N TYR A 349 -26.99 4.78 -13.66
CA TYR A 349 -25.77 4.83 -14.47
C TYR A 349 -25.71 3.75 -15.56
N LEU A 350 -26.79 2.99 -15.77
CA LEU A 350 -26.80 1.84 -16.66
C LEU A 350 -26.38 2.20 -18.09
N GLN A 351 -26.95 3.25 -18.67
CA GLN A 351 -26.65 3.63 -20.05
C GLN A 351 -25.17 4.04 -20.26
N PRO A 352 -24.58 4.97 -19.48
CA PRO A 352 -23.16 5.29 -19.62
C PRO A 352 -22.25 4.10 -19.28
N LEU A 353 -22.64 3.25 -18.32
CA LEU A 353 -21.90 2.03 -17.99
C LEU A 353 -21.88 1.04 -19.15
N LEU A 354 -23.04 0.73 -19.74
CA LEU A 354 -23.12 -0.14 -20.92
C LEU A 354 -22.33 0.43 -22.09
N LYS A 355 -22.32 1.76 -22.28
CA LYS A 355 -21.49 2.39 -23.32
C LYS A 355 -20.00 2.09 -23.12
N VAL A 356 -19.50 2.22 -21.88
CA VAL A 356 -18.11 1.92 -21.54
C VAL A 356 -17.79 0.44 -21.73
N LEU A 357 -18.63 -0.45 -21.21
CA LEU A 357 -18.40 -1.90 -21.28
C LEU A 357 -18.51 -2.43 -22.72
N ILE A 358 -19.49 -1.96 -23.49
CA ILE A 358 -19.70 -2.44 -24.86
C ILE A 358 -18.57 -1.99 -25.79
N ALA A 359 -18.01 -0.80 -25.56
CA ALA A 359 -16.78 -0.36 -26.23
C ALA A 359 -15.55 -1.21 -25.85
N GLY A 360 -15.61 -2.01 -24.78
CA GLY A 360 -14.56 -2.97 -24.41
C GLY A 360 -14.44 -4.14 -25.39
N PHE A 361 -15.56 -4.56 -26.01
CA PHE A 361 -15.60 -5.67 -26.98
C PHE A 361 -14.91 -5.39 -28.31
N GLU A 362 -14.42 -4.16 -28.52
CA GLU A 362 -13.61 -3.80 -29.69
C GLU A 362 -12.11 -4.06 -29.46
N SER A 363 -11.71 -4.42 -28.24
CA SER A 363 -10.33 -4.71 -27.91
C SER A 363 -9.95 -6.16 -28.22
N VAL A 364 -8.72 -6.36 -28.70
CA VAL A 364 -8.07 -7.67 -28.83
C VAL A 364 -7.24 -8.03 -27.59
N ASN A 365 -7.21 -7.17 -26.57
CA ASN A 365 -6.51 -7.46 -25.32
C ASN A 365 -7.35 -8.41 -24.47
N VAL A 366 -6.85 -9.62 -24.28
CA VAL A 366 -7.53 -10.70 -23.54
C VAL A 366 -7.91 -10.28 -22.12
N THR A 367 -6.96 -9.74 -21.35
CA THR A 367 -7.19 -9.30 -19.97
C THR A 367 -8.34 -8.29 -19.88
N PHE A 368 -8.35 -7.32 -20.80
CA PHE A 368 -9.38 -6.30 -20.83
C PHE A 368 -10.75 -6.85 -21.25
N LEU A 369 -10.78 -7.78 -22.20
CA LEU A 369 -12.00 -8.45 -22.65
C LEU A 369 -12.62 -9.29 -21.54
N VAL A 370 -11.81 -10.08 -20.82
CA VAL A 370 -12.23 -10.88 -19.66
C VAL A 370 -12.80 -9.97 -18.57
N THR A 371 -12.05 -8.93 -18.17
CA THR A 371 -12.50 -7.97 -17.15
C THR A 371 -13.81 -7.28 -17.56
N THR A 372 -13.97 -6.98 -18.85
CA THR A 372 -15.20 -6.38 -19.41
C THR A 372 -16.39 -7.34 -19.33
N LEU A 373 -16.20 -8.62 -19.65
CA LEU A 373 -17.25 -9.63 -19.55
C LEU A 373 -17.69 -9.85 -18.10
N GLU A 374 -16.74 -9.92 -17.16
CA GLU A 374 -17.02 -10.03 -15.72
C GLU A 374 -17.79 -8.82 -15.19
N ALA A 375 -17.37 -7.60 -15.58
CA ALA A 375 -18.08 -6.36 -15.25
C ALA A 375 -19.47 -6.31 -15.88
N LEU A 376 -19.64 -6.80 -17.11
CA LEU A 376 -20.94 -6.89 -17.77
C LEU A 376 -21.87 -7.90 -17.08
N GLN A 377 -21.36 -9.06 -16.69
CA GLN A 377 -22.13 -10.05 -15.93
C GLN A 377 -22.65 -9.45 -14.61
N ALA A 378 -21.77 -8.78 -13.86
CA ALA A 378 -22.15 -8.06 -12.64
C ALA A 378 -23.18 -6.96 -12.91
N THR A 379 -23.04 -6.22 -14.02
CA THR A 379 -23.99 -5.19 -14.46
C THR A 379 -25.36 -5.79 -14.74
N VAL A 380 -25.42 -6.90 -15.49
CA VAL A 380 -26.68 -7.56 -15.82
C VAL A 380 -27.39 -8.03 -14.56
N LEU A 381 -26.67 -8.62 -13.61
CA LEU A 381 -27.22 -9.05 -12.33
C LEU A 381 -27.69 -7.88 -11.46
N ALA A 382 -26.88 -6.82 -11.34
CA ALA A 382 -27.19 -5.68 -10.49
C ALA A 382 -28.34 -4.83 -11.04
N THR A 383 -28.55 -4.80 -12.36
CA THR A 383 -29.52 -3.94 -13.05
C THR A 383 -30.59 -4.72 -13.82
N TRP A 384 -30.75 -6.01 -13.51
CA TRP A 384 -31.64 -6.95 -14.23
C TRP A 384 -33.04 -6.41 -14.58
N PRO A 385 -33.73 -5.58 -13.75
CA PRO A 385 -35.07 -5.09 -14.08
C PRO A 385 -35.11 -4.19 -15.32
N ARG A 386 -33.96 -3.64 -15.76
CA ARG A 386 -33.84 -2.74 -16.90
C ARG A 386 -33.00 -3.30 -18.05
N ILE A 387 -32.46 -4.50 -17.93
CA ILE A 387 -31.58 -5.08 -18.95
C ILE A 387 -32.33 -5.48 -20.23
N ALA A 388 -33.61 -5.86 -20.14
CA ALA A 388 -34.39 -6.33 -21.30
C ALA A 388 -34.36 -5.36 -22.49
N SER A 389 -34.43 -4.04 -22.25
CA SER A 389 -34.35 -3.01 -23.30
C SER A 389 -32.97 -2.82 -23.93
N HIS A 390 -31.92 -3.40 -23.36
CA HIS A 390 -30.53 -3.32 -23.83
C HIS A 390 -30.01 -4.65 -24.40
N THR A 391 -30.84 -5.70 -24.39
CA THR A 391 -30.48 -7.06 -24.76
C THR A 391 -29.76 -7.15 -26.10
N GLU A 392 -30.26 -6.49 -27.14
CA GLU A 392 -29.67 -6.54 -28.48
C GLU A 392 -28.23 -5.98 -28.47
N GLN A 393 -28.04 -4.80 -27.88
CA GLN A 393 -26.75 -4.12 -27.83
C GLN A 393 -25.71 -4.96 -27.05
N ILE A 394 -26.14 -5.56 -25.93
CA ILE A 394 -25.28 -6.41 -25.11
C ILE A 394 -24.94 -7.69 -25.87
N LEU A 395 -25.93 -8.36 -26.47
CA LEU A 395 -25.73 -9.62 -27.19
C LEU A 395 -24.80 -9.45 -28.40
N VAL A 396 -24.91 -8.34 -29.14
CA VAL A 396 -23.97 -8.02 -30.22
C VAL A 396 -22.55 -7.87 -29.69
N GLY A 397 -22.36 -7.17 -28.57
CA GLY A 397 -21.04 -7.04 -27.92
C GLY A 397 -20.45 -8.39 -27.55
N VAL A 398 -21.24 -9.25 -26.88
CA VAL A 398 -20.80 -10.60 -26.49
C VAL A 398 -20.47 -11.46 -27.72
N LEU A 399 -21.26 -11.38 -28.79
CA LEU A 399 -20.97 -12.13 -30.03
C LEU A 399 -19.71 -11.64 -30.74
N ARG A 400 -19.29 -10.38 -30.56
CA ARG A 400 -17.97 -9.92 -31.03
C ARG A 400 -16.83 -10.61 -30.25
N ALA A 401 -16.99 -10.81 -28.95
CA ALA A 401 -16.02 -11.57 -28.15
C ALA A 401 -15.97 -13.05 -28.58
N VAL A 402 -17.12 -13.67 -28.86
CA VAL A 402 -17.16 -15.03 -29.43
C VAL A 402 -16.46 -15.07 -30.80
N ALA A 403 -16.72 -14.07 -31.65
CA ALA A 403 -16.05 -13.95 -32.94
C ALA A 403 -14.53 -13.80 -32.81
N PHE A 404 -14.07 -13.05 -31.81
CA PHE A 404 -12.65 -12.93 -31.50
C PHE A 404 -11.99 -14.29 -31.22
N CYS A 405 -12.68 -15.19 -30.52
CA CYS A 405 -12.18 -16.54 -30.24
C CYS A 405 -12.29 -17.53 -31.42
N GLU A 406 -13.39 -17.47 -32.18
CA GLU A 406 -13.79 -18.51 -33.14
C GLU A 406 -13.46 -18.17 -34.62
N ILE A 407 -13.31 -16.88 -34.95
CA ILE A 407 -13.11 -16.45 -36.35
C ILE A 407 -11.65 -16.19 -36.67
N PHE A 408 -10.89 -15.64 -35.72
CA PHE A 408 -9.48 -15.29 -35.90
C PHE A 408 -8.60 -16.53 -35.85
N ASP A 409 -7.70 -16.65 -36.83
CA ASP A 409 -6.83 -17.81 -36.98
C ASP A 409 -5.76 -17.85 -35.88
N ASP A 410 -5.47 -19.05 -35.35
CA ASP A 410 -4.54 -19.32 -34.24
C ASP A 410 -3.08 -18.85 -34.46
N CYS A 411 -2.77 -18.31 -35.65
CA CYS A 411 -1.43 -17.89 -36.06
C CYS A 411 -1.19 -16.37 -35.94
N ALA A 412 -2.14 -15.56 -35.47
CA ALA A 412 -1.93 -14.13 -35.28
C ALA A 412 -1.33 -13.81 -33.90
N GLU A 413 -0.41 -12.85 -33.82
CA GLU A 413 0.27 -12.45 -32.56
C GLU A 413 -0.70 -12.01 -31.43
N PHE A 414 -1.97 -11.73 -31.75
CA PHE A 414 -2.98 -11.24 -30.82
C PHE A 414 -4.10 -12.25 -30.56
N THR A 415 -3.98 -13.52 -30.99
CA THR A 415 -5.00 -14.51 -30.68
C THR A 415 -4.85 -15.08 -29.27
N PRO A 416 -5.96 -15.25 -28.52
CA PRO A 416 -5.93 -15.89 -27.22
C PRO A 416 -5.44 -17.34 -27.31
N SER A 417 -4.69 -17.78 -26.30
CA SER A 417 -4.36 -19.18 -26.09
C SER A 417 -5.62 -20.03 -25.91
N ASN A 418 -5.50 -21.36 -26.00
CA ASN A 418 -6.66 -22.26 -25.83
C ASN A 418 -7.35 -22.09 -24.47
N ASP A 419 -6.59 -21.86 -23.40
CA ASP A 419 -7.14 -21.66 -22.06
C ASP A 419 -7.87 -20.30 -21.96
N GLU A 420 -7.28 -19.24 -22.52
CA GLU A 420 -7.92 -17.92 -22.60
C GLU A 420 -9.17 -17.93 -23.47
N LYS A 421 -9.16 -18.66 -24.59
CA LYS A 421 -10.35 -18.89 -25.45
C LYS A 421 -11.45 -19.57 -24.65
N ALA A 422 -11.14 -20.64 -23.93
CA ALA A 422 -12.12 -21.35 -23.12
C ALA A 422 -12.72 -20.44 -22.03
N GLN A 423 -11.89 -19.62 -21.38
CA GLN A 423 -12.33 -18.65 -20.37
C GLN A 423 -13.27 -17.59 -20.96
N ILE A 424 -12.88 -16.95 -22.08
CA ILE A 424 -13.71 -15.93 -22.74
C ILE A 424 -15.05 -16.53 -23.18
N LEU A 425 -15.03 -17.71 -23.81
CA LEU A 425 -16.26 -18.36 -24.28
C LEU A 425 -17.17 -18.73 -23.11
N ALA A 426 -16.65 -19.25 -22.00
CA ALA A 426 -17.44 -19.55 -20.81
C ALA A 426 -18.13 -18.29 -20.25
N LEU A 427 -17.41 -17.17 -20.13
CA LEU A 427 -17.99 -15.90 -19.70
C LEU A 427 -19.04 -15.37 -20.69
N CYS A 428 -18.83 -15.55 -22.00
CA CYS A 428 -19.84 -15.23 -23.01
C CYS A 428 -21.11 -16.06 -22.80
N GLU A 429 -20.98 -17.37 -22.58
CA GLU A 429 -22.11 -18.26 -22.33
C GLU A 429 -22.90 -17.82 -21.09
N ASP A 430 -22.21 -17.48 -20.00
CA ASP A 430 -22.84 -17.01 -18.76
C ASP A 430 -23.64 -15.72 -18.97
N VAL A 431 -23.09 -14.74 -19.68
CA VAL A 431 -23.80 -13.48 -19.97
C VAL A 431 -25.00 -13.74 -20.88
N VAL A 432 -24.87 -14.57 -21.92
CA VAL A 432 -25.97 -14.92 -22.83
C VAL A 432 -27.09 -15.67 -22.09
N ASP A 433 -26.75 -16.54 -21.15
CA ASP A 433 -27.71 -17.20 -20.26
C ASP A 433 -28.47 -16.20 -19.38
N LEU A 434 -27.76 -15.23 -18.79
CA LEU A 434 -28.41 -14.18 -18.01
C LEU A 434 -29.36 -13.34 -18.86
N LEU A 435 -28.95 -12.97 -20.08
CA LEU A 435 -29.82 -12.26 -21.02
C LEU A 435 -31.05 -13.10 -21.38
N HIS A 436 -30.90 -14.40 -21.60
CA HIS A 436 -32.03 -15.28 -21.87
C HIS A 436 -33.03 -15.31 -20.70
N LYS A 437 -32.52 -15.44 -19.47
CA LYS A 437 -33.35 -15.44 -18.24
C LYS A 437 -34.07 -14.11 -18.01
N VAL A 438 -33.38 -12.98 -18.19
CA VAL A 438 -33.99 -11.65 -18.04
C VAL A 438 -35.07 -11.38 -19.09
N ASN A 439 -34.96 -12.02 -20.26
CA ASN A 439 -35.97 -11.96 -21.31
C ASN A 439 -36.94 -13.15 -21.27
N ALA A 440 -37.13 -13.81 -20.12
CA ALA A 440 -38.09 -14.91 -20.01
C ALA A 440 -39.47 -14.48 -20.52
N GLY A 441 -39.97 -15.16 -21.55
CA GLY A 441 -41.21 -14.82 -22.27
C GLY A 441 -41.02 -14.08 -23.59
N ASN A 442 -39.79 -13.69 -23.96
CA ASN A 442 -39.45 -13.11 -25.25
C ASN A 442 -38.34 -13.95 -25.94
N LEU A 443 -38.55 -14.31 -27.20
CA LEU A 443 -37.59 -15.07 -28.00
C LEU A 443 -36.46 -14.22 -28.59
N ALA A 444 -36.30 -12.95 -28.18
CA ALA A 444 -35.31 -12.02 -28.74
C ALA A 444 -33.89 -12.59 -28.80
N VAL A 445 -33.39 -13.14 -27.68
CA VAL A 445 -32.05 -13.73 -27.60
C VAL A 445 -31.93 -14.94 -28.54
N SER A 446 -32.88 -15.87 -28.46
CA SER A 446 -32.89 -17.08 -29.28
C SER A 446 -32.97 -16.77 -30.78
N ASN A 447 -33.84 -15.85 -31.18
CA ASN A 447 -34.01 -15.42 -32.57
C ASN A 447 -32.73 -14.79 -33.12
N MET A 448 -32.04 -13.97 -32.32
CA MET A 448 -30.79 -13.35 -32.74
C MET A 448 -29.67 -14.39 -32.90
N LEU A 449 -29.54 -15.36 -31.98
CA LEU A 449 -28.58 -16.46 -32.12
C LEU A 449 -28.86 -17.34 -33.35
N ILE A 450 -30.13 -17.62 -33.67
CA ILE A 450 -30.50 -18.34 -34.91
C ILE A 450 -30.06 -17.53 -36.12
N LYS A 451 -30.37 -16.23 -36.15
CA LYS A 451 -30.01 -15.35 -37.26
C LYS A 451 -28.50 -15.30 -37.48
N VAL A 452 -27.72 -15.10 -36.41
CA VAL A 452 -26.25 -15.02 -36.48
C VAL A 452 -25.64 -16.37 -36.84
N GLY A 453 -26.10 -17.46 -36.23
CA GLY A 453 -25.65 -18.81 -36.54
C GLY A 453 -25.91 -19.22 -38.00
N ASN A 454 -26.98 -18.71 -38.63
CA ASN A 454 -27.25 -18.95 -40.05
C ASN A 454 -26.41 -18.05 -40.97
N GLN A 455 -26.11 -16.82 -40.54
CA GLN A 455 -25.36 -15.84 -41.35
C GLN A 455 -23.84 -16.04 -41.27
N VAL A 456 -23.33 -16.56 -40.15
CA VAL A 456 -21.90 -16.73 -39.89
C VAL A 456 -21.63 -18.18 -39.46
N PRO A 457 -21.28 -19.08 -40.41
CA PRO A 457 -21.11 -20.51 -40.13
C PRO A 457 -20.09 -20.84 -39.03
N LYS A 458 -19.03 -20.02 -38.90
CA LYS A 458 -18.01 -20.19 -37.83
C LYS A 458 -18.60 -19.98 -36.42
N LEU A 459 -19.68 -19.22 -36.27
CA LEU A 459 -20.34 -18.97 -34.98
C LEU A 459 -21.49 -19.94 -34.68
N SER A 460 -21.91 -20.75 -35.66
CA SER A 460 -22.99 -21.72 -35.48
C SER A 460 -22.75 -22.71 -34.33
N PRO A 461 -21.53 -23.24 -34.09
CA PRO A 461 -21.28 -24.16 -32.97
C PRO A 461 -21.65 -23.55 -31.61
N PHE A 462 -21.21 -22.32 -31.35
CA PHE A 462 -21.55 -21.58 -30.14
C PHE A 462 -23.06 -21.31 -30.03
N CYS A 463 -23.66 -20.78 -31.10
CA CYS A 463 -25.10 -20.46 -31.12
C CYS A 463 -25.98 -21.70 -30.88
N ASN A 464 -25.62 -22.82 -31.50
CA ASN A 464 -26.34 -24.09 -31.36
C ASN A 464 -26.18 -24.68 -29.96
N ARG A 465 -25.00 -24.55 -29.35
CA ARG A 465 -24.73 -25.00 -27.97
C ARG A 465 -25.63 -24.27 -26.97
N MET A 466 -25.73 -22.94 -27.06
CA MET A 466 -26.63 -22.15 -26.21
C MET A 466 -28.11 -22.53 -26.40
N GLN A 467 -28.57 -22.68 -27.65
CA GLN A 467 -29.94 -23.10 -27.92
C GLN A 467 -30.26 -24.51 -27.40
N LYS A 468 -29.30 -25.44 -27.50
CA LYS A 468 -29.46 -26.78 -26.93
C LYS A 468 -29.59 -26.72 -25.41
N LYS A 469 -28.75 -25.93 -24.74
CA LYS A 469 -28.76 -25.73 -23.28
C LYS A 469 -30.15 -25.34 -22.76
N TRP A 470 -30.83 -24.39 -23.44
CA TRP A 470 -32.18 -23.94 -23.05
C TRP A 470 -33.33 -24.85 -23.47
N LYS A 471 -33.08 -25.81 -24.36
CA LYS A 471 -34.07 -26.85 -24.71
C LYS A 471 -33.98 -28.07 -23.79
N SER A 472 -32.84 -28.26 -23.13
CA SER A 472 -32.56 -29.41 -22.26
C SER A 472 -32.83 -29.17 -20.77
N GLY A 473 -33.08 -27.93 -20.35
CA GLY A 473 -33.46 -27.55 -18.99
C GLY A 473 -34.78 -26.80 -19.01
#